data_AF-A0A8H4BNS3-F1
#
_entry.id   AF-A0A8H4BNS3-F1
#
_cell.length_a   1.000
_cell.length_b   1.000
_cell.length_c   1.000
_cell.angle_alpha   90.00
_cell.angle_beta   90.00
_cell.angle_gamma   90.00
#
_symmetry.space_group_name_H-M   'P 1'
#
loop_
_entity.id
_entity.type
_entity.pdbx_description
1 polymer ?
#
loop_
_entity_poly.entity_id
_entity_poly.type
_entity_poly.pdbx_seq_one_letter_code
_entity_poly.pdbx_strand_id
1 'polypeptide(L)'
;MAHQSLVRQFTPYLTLCRHIRTSTILQNDNPPYEISSKTIKTLEQVVKNTTNEEIIKESNTIIQHHFDTFKTVRELESQGFSKSQATVIMKGMKYKLGESVSELYQKLLLKSDLDNESYLFQAAVSELRTEIQVMRQKDTQQLKSETFLITREVEALSQRMTEDIDSMKNEIALDMENRKNETKSDQKEIDMTIQELNSKFTVKLGEVRTGLESTRWETIWKGLAGVAGTSITIAAFAYFLTNYAEKRAEDLRIQKQKKKKQMQEDARSAGLVDMEAVY
;
A
#
# COMPACT_ATOMS: atom_id res chain seq x y z
N MET A 1 8.80 10.78 -24.12
CA MET A 1 8.12 9.93 -25.12
C MET A 1 7.37 8.73 -24.53
N ALA A 2 7.64 8.27 -23.31
CA ALA A 2 6.90 7.15 -22.69
C ALA A 2 5.45 7.48 -22.24
N HIS A 3 5.15 8.76 -21.98
CA HIS A 3 3.82 9.18 -21.51
C HIS A 3 2.73 9.12 -22.60
N GLN A 4 3.10 9.21 -23.89
CA GLN A 4 2.15 9.13 -25.01
C GLN A 4 1.76 7.69 -25.37
N SER A 5 2.61 6.68 -25.10
CA SER A 5 2.27 5.29 -25.40
C SER A 5 1.29 4.69 -24.39
N LEU A 6 1.39 5.09 -23.11
CA LEU A 6 0.45 4.67 -22.06
C LEU A 6 -0.95 5.24 -22.29
N VAL A 7 -1.07 6.51 -22.68
CA VAL A 7 -2.38 7.12 -22.97
C VAL A 7 -3.06 6.43 -24.16
N ARG A 8 -2.29 6.00 -25.19
CA ARG A 8 -2.83 5.25 -26.34
C ARG A 8 -3.33 3.85 -25.98
N GLN A 9 -2.69 3.16 -25.02
CA GLN A 9 -3.11 1.83 -24.57
C GLN A 9 -4.40 1.84 -23.72
N PHE A 10 -4.68 2.92 -23.00
CA PHE A 10 -5.87 3.04 -22.14
C PHE A 10 -7.07 3.73 -22.81
N THR A 11 -6.88 4.39 -23.96
CA THR A 11 -7.97 4.97 -24.76
C THR A 11 -9.13 4.01 -25.08
N PRO A 12 -8.92 2.73 -25.47
CA PRO A 12 -10.03 1.84 -25.77
C PRO A 12 -10.88 1.51 -24.53
N TYR A 13 -10.29 1.46 -23.33
CA TYR A 13 -11.01 1.16 -22.09
C TYR A 13 -11.86 2.34 -21.59
N LEU A 14 -11.36 3.57 -21.71
CA LEU A 14 -12.13 4.78 -21.38
C LEU A 14 -13.32 5.00 -22.34
N THR A 15 -13.16 4.61 -23.61
CA THR A 15 -14.23 4.70 -24.62
C THR A 15 -15.32 3.67 -24.36
N LEU A 16 -14.94 2.48 -23.89
CA LEU A 16 -15.88 1.41 -23.53
C LEU A 16 -16.67 1.73 -22.25
N CYS A 17 -16.04 2.32 -21.22
CA CYS A 17 -16.74 2.83 -20.04
C CYS A 17 -17.69 3.99 -20.35
N ARG A 18 -17.33 4.86 -21.31
CA ARG A 18 -18.22 5.93 -21.79
C ARG A 18 -19.41 5.36 -22.55
N HIS A 19 -19.21 4.26 -23.29
CA HIS A 19 -20.29 3.60 -24.04
C HIS A 19 -21.29 2.89 -23.12
N ILE A 20 -20.82 2.25 -22.04
CA ILE A 20 -21.68 1.63 -21.00
C ILE A 20 -22.50 2.69 -20.24
N ARG A 21 -21.92 3.89 -20.03
CA ARG A 21 -22.63 5.02 -19.42
C ARG A 21 -23.69 5.65 -20.34
N THR A 22 -23.50 5.59 -21.67
CA THR A 22 -24.49 6.10 -22.63
C THR A 22 -25.57 5.09 -23.01
N SER A 23 -25.31 3.78 -22.95
CA SER A 23 -26.32 2.75 -23.26
C SER A 23 -27.31 2.48 -22.13
N THR A 24 -27.02 2.94 -20.90
CA THR A 24 -27.98 2.95 -19.78
C THR A 24 -28.92 4.16 -19.81
N ILE A 25 -28.74 5.08 -20.77
CA ILE A 25 -29.68 6.17 -21.09
C ILE A 25 -30.40 5.82 -22.40
N LEU A 26 -30.94 4.61 -22.51
CA LEU A 26 -32.19 4.46 -23.26
C LEU A 26 -33.30 4.86 -22.31
N GLN A 27 -33.48 6.17 -22.26
CA GLN A 27 -34.62 6.83 -21.70
C GLN A 27 -35.87 6.21 -22.36
N ASN A 28 -36.53 5.35 -21.59
CA ASN A 28 -37.86 4.89 -21.91
C ASN A 28 -38.80 6.07 -21.66
N ASP A 29 -38.87 6.99 -22.63
CA ASP A 29 -39.78 8.14 -22.69
C ASP A 29 -41.23 7.70 -22.97
N ASN A 30 -41.65 6.52 -22.51
CA ASN A 30 -43.07 6.24 -22.36
C ASN A 30 -43.46 6.56 -20.92
N PRO A 31 -44.43 7.46 -20.70
CA PRO A 31 -44.90 7.76 -19.36
C PRO A 31 -45.35 6.45 -18.70
N PRO A 32 -45.16 6.30 -17.37
CA PRO A 32 -45.70 5.15 -16.67
C PRO A 32 -47.22 5.20 -16.88
N TYR A 33 -47.75 4.27 -17.67
CA TYR A 33 -49.17 4.03 -17.67
C TYR A 33 -49.48 3.44 -16.29
N GLU A 34 -49.73 4.30 -15.31
CA GLU A 34 -50.39 3.90 -14.09
C GLU A 34 -51.78 3.43 -14.52
N ILE A 35 -51.95 2.12 -14.70
CA ILE A 35 -53.27 1.53 -14.64
C ILE A 35 -53.73 1.70 -13.19
N SER A 36 -54.29 2.88 -12.91
CA SER A 36 -54.93 3.20 -11.66
C SER A 36 -55.96 2.12 -11.38
N SER A 37 -56.11 1.71 -10.12
CA SER A 37 -57.22 0.84 -9.68
C SER A 37 -58.60 1.37 -10.14
N LYS A 38 -58.70 2.67 -10.47
CA LYS A 38 -59.88 3.28 -11.08
C LYS A 38 -60.16 2.75 -12.49
N THR A 39 -59.15 2.53 -13.32
CA THR A 39 -59.31 1.97 -14.68
C THR A 39 -59.80 0.53 -14.62
N ILE A 40 -59.25 -0.27 -13.69
CA ILE A 40 -59.68 -1.66 -13.46
C ILE A 40 -61.14 -1.72 -12.99
N LYS A 41 -61.53 -0.88 -12.01
CA LYS A 41 -62.92 -0.81 -11.53
C LYS A 41 -63.91 -0.30 -12.59
N THR A 42 -63.47 0.60 -13.47
CA THR A 42 -64.31 1.11 -14.58
C THR A 42 -64.52 0.03 -15.63
N LEU A 43 -63.49 -0.74 -15.94
CA LEU A 43 -63.59 -1.90 -16.84
C LEU A 43 -64.49 -2.99 -16.24
N GLU A 44 -64.37 -3.30 -14.94
CA GLU A 44 -65.27 -4.23 -14.25
C GLU A 44 -66.75 -3.79 -14.27
N GLN A 45 -67.02 -2.49 -14.18
CA GLN A 45 -68.39 -1.96 -14.27
C GLN A 45 -68.95 -2.00 -15.69
N VAL A 46 -68.11 -1.75 -16.70
CA VAL A 46 -68.44 -1.88 -18.13
C VAL A 46 -68.60 -3.36 -18.55
N VAL A 47 -68.01 -4.29 -17.80
CA VAL A 47 -68.20 -5.73 -17.98
C VAL A 47 -69.59 -6.17 -17.50
N LYS A 48 -70.07 -5.67 -16.34
CA LYS A 48 -71.36 -6.11 -15.75
C LYS A 48 -72.61 -5.61 -16.48
N ASN A 49 -72.55 -4.45 -17.11
CA ASN A 49 -73.68 -3.87 -17.85
C ASN A 49 -73.78 -4.44 -19.28
N THR A 50 -72.65 -4.66 -19.95
CA THR A 50 -72.61 -5.25 -21.31
C THR A 50 -73.12 -6.70 -21.33
N THR A 51 -72.76 -7.52 -20.35
CA THR A 51 -73.22 -8.93 -20.27
C THR A 51 -74.73 -9.04 -20.10
N ASN A 52 -75.38 -8.10 -19.41
CA ASN A 52 -76.82 -8.16 -19.17
C ASN A 52 -77.64 -7.72 -20.39
N GLU A 53 -77.16 -6.75 -21.17
CA GLU A 53 -77.90 -6.25 -22.34
C GLU A 53 -77.78 -7.17 -23.57
N GLU A 54 -76.65 -7.84 -23.76
CA GLU A 54 -76.41 -8.71 -24.93
C GLU A 54 -77.10 -10.09 -24.78
N ILE A 55 -77.11 -10.68 -23.58
CA ILE A 55 -77.80 -11.96 -23.30
C ILE A 55 -79.32 -11.84 -23.55
N ILE A 56 -79.93 -10.69 -23.24
CA ILE A 56 -81.37 -10.45 -23.44
C ILE A 56 -81.70 -10.24 -24.93
N LYS A 57 -80.77 -9.69 -25.71
CA LYS A 57 -80.94 -9.48 -27.15
C LYS A 57 -80.78 -10.78 -27.94
N GLU A 58 -79.78 -11.59 -27.57
CA GLU A 58 -79.43 -12.82 -28.28
C GLU A 58 -80.46 -13.95 -28.02
N SER A 59 -81.02 -14.01 -26.80
CA SER A 59 -82.10 -14.95 -26.47
C SER A 59 -83.41 -14.69 -27.21
N ASN A 60 -83.73 -13.43 -27.56
CA ASN A 60 -84.92 -13.10 -28.36
C ASN A 60 -84.80 -13.47 -29.84
N THR A 61 -83.59 -13.68 -30.37
CA THR A 61 -83.37 -14.13 -31.76
C THR A 61 -83.49 -15.65 -31.96
N ILE A 62 -83.38 -16.45 -30.90
CA ILE A 62 -83.41 -17.92 -30.97
C ILE A 62 -84.83 -18.46 -31.23
N ILE A 63 -85.87 -17.65 -30.99
CA ILE A 63 -87.27 -18.00 -31.32
C ILE A 63 -87.62 -17.56 -32.75
N GLN A 64 -86.68 -17.72 -33.69
CA GLN A 64 -86.98 -17.62 -35.11
C GLN A 64 -87.44 -19.02 -35.57
N HIS A 65 -88.69 -19.16 -36.00
CA HIS A 65 -89.20 -20.42 -36.54
C HIS A 65 -88.43 -20.80 -37.82
N HIS A 66 -87.35 -21.57 -37.68
CA HIS A 66 -86.48 -21.97 -38.80
C HIS A 66 -87.17 -22.87 -39.84
N PHE A 67 -88.38 -23.37 -39.55
CA PHE A 67 -89.12 -24.24 -40.46
C PHE A 67 -90.63 -23.96 -40.43
N ASP A 68 -91.14 -23.45 -41.55
CA ASP A 68 -92.57 -23.23 -41.75
C ASP A 68 -93.25 -24.52 -42.25
N THR A 69 -93.93 -25.18 -41.31
CA THR A 69 -94.69 -26.41 -41.53
C THR A 69 -95.90 -26.21 -42.44
N PHE A 70 -96.51 -25.02 -42.43
CA PHE A 70 -97.73 -24.75 -43.19
C PHE A 70 -97.41 -24.47 -44.65
N LYS A 71 -96.38 -23.65 -44.91
CA LYS A 71 -95.93 -23.34 -46.27
C LYS A 71 -95.43 -24.59 -46.99
N THR A 72 -94.66 -25.45 -46.31
CA THR A 72 -94.16 -26.70 -46.90
C THR A 72 -95.26 -27.67 -47.27
N VAL A 73 -96.29 -27.82 -46.44
CA VAL A 73 -97.45 -28.68 -46.77
C VAL A 73 -98.24 -28.10 -47.96
N ARG A 74 -98.47 -26.78 -48.00
CA ARG A 74 -99.17 -26.13 -49.12
C ARG A 74 -98.41 -26.26 -50.45
N GLU A 75 -97.10 -26.12 -50.43
CA GLU A 75 -96.25 -26.27 -51.62
C GLU A 75 -96.34 -27.70 -52.16
N LEU A 76 -96.27 -28.70 -51.27
CA LEU A 76 -96.40 -30.11 -51.66
C LEU A 76 -97.80 -30.44 -52.19
N GLU A 77 -98.86 -29.89 -51.60
CA GLU A 77 -100.22 -30.03 -52.12
C GLU A 77 -100.36 -29.41 -53.53
N SER A 78 -99.71 -28.28 -53.78
CA SER A 78 -99.72 -27.60 -55.10
C SER A 78 -99.00 -28.38 -56.21
N GLN A 79 -98.06 -29.25 -55.84
CA GLN A 79 -97.31 -30.11 -56.77
C GLN A 79 -97.96 -31.49 -56.97
N GLY A 80 -99.18 -31.70 -56.46
CA GLY A 80 -99.97 -32.91 -56.71
C GLY A 80 -99.84 -33.99 -55.64
N PHE A 81 -99.22 -33.72 -54.49
CA PHE A 81 -99.22 -34.66 -53.36
C PHE A 81 -100.54 -34.59 -52.58
N SER A 82 -101.03 -35.74 -52.13
CA SER A 82 -102.16 -35.75 -51.20
C SER A 82 -101.75 -35.14 -49.86
N LYS A 83 -102.69 -34.50 -49.17
CA LYS A 83 -102.47 -33.89 -47.84
C LYS A 83 -101.79 -34.85 -46.85
N SER A 84 -102.14 -36.14 -46.89
CA SER A 84 -101.54 -37.17 -46.04
C SER A 84 -100.06 -37.37 -46.37
N GLN A 85 -99.71 -37.53 -47.66
CA GLN A 85 -98.33 -37.68 -48.12
C GLN A 85 -97.48 -36.43 -47.83
N ALA A 86 -98.02 -35.24 -48.12
CA ALA A 86 -97.37 -33.97 -47.83
C ALA A 86 -97.06 -33.81 -46.33
N THR A 87 -98.00 -34.22 -45.46
CA THR A 87 -97.81 -34.19 -44.00
C THR A 87 -96.70 -35.14 -43.54
N VAL A 88 -96.60 -36.34 -44.12
CA VAL A 88 -95.54 -37.31 -43.76
C VAL A 88 -94.16 -36.80 -44.20
N ILE A 89 -94.05 -36.26 -45.41
CA ILE A 89 -92.80 -35.69 -45.93
C ILE A 89 -92.36 -34.50 -45.08
N MET A 90 -93.29 -33.60 -44.74
CA MET A 90 -93.02 -32.47 -43.85
C MET A 90 -92.50 -32.95 -42.49
N LYS A 91 -93.13 -33.96 -41.87
CA LYS A 91 -92.69 -34.51 -40.58
C LYS A 91 -91.27 -35.08 -40.66
N GLY A 92 -90.94 -35.80 -41.74
CA GLY A 92 -89.59 -36.33 -41.96
C GLY A 92 -88.54 -35.23 -42.14
N MET A 93 -88.87 -34.18 -42.90
CA MET A 93 -88.00 -33.02 -43.12
C MET A 93 -87.79 -32.23 -41.83
N LYS A 94 -88.85 -32.00 -41.05
CA LYS A 94 -88.78 -31.36 -39.72
C LYS A 94 -87.90 -32.17 -38.77
N TYR A 95 -88.03 -33.50 -38.76
CA TYR A 95 -87.20 -34.37 -37.93
C TYR A 95 -85.72 -34.28 -38.31
N LYS A 96 -85.39 -34.42 -39.59
CA LYS A 96 -83.99 -34.35 -40.06
C LYS A 96 -83.36 -32.98 -39.86
N LEU A 97 -84.13 -31.91 -40.03
CA LEU A 97 -83.67 -30.57 -39.71
C LEU A 97 -83.42 -30.41 -38.20
N GLY A 98 -84.32 -30.91 -37.35
CA GLY A 98 -84.14 -30.88 -35.89
C GLY A 98 -82.90 -31.66 -35.42
N GLU A 99 -82.67 -32.85 -35.98
CA GLU A 99 -81.49 -33.68 -35.72
C GLU A 99 -80.20 -32.93 -36.11
N SER A 100 -80.13 -32.41 -37.34
CA SER A 100 -78.94 -31.68 -37.82
C SER A 100 -78.67 -30.38 -37.04
N VAL A 101 -79.73 -29.64 -36.69
CA VAL A 101 -79.62 -28.43 -35.87
C VAL A 101 -79.14 -28.76 -34.46
N SER A 102 -79.63 -29.85 -33.86
CA SER A 102 -79.15 -30.30 -32.54
C SER A 102 -77.68 -30.72 -32.56
N GLU A 103 -77.23 -31.42 -33.60
CA GLU A 103 -75.81 -31.77 -33.78
C GLU A 103 -74.94 -30.52 -33.97
N LEU A 104 -75.45 -29.52 -34.70
CA LEU A 104 -74.77 -28.24 -34.89
C LEU A 104 -74.64 -27.48 -33.56
N TYR A 105 -75.70 -27.41 -32.75
CA TYR A 105 -75.63 -26.77 -31.43
C TYR A 105 -74.67 -27.47 -30.46
N GLN A 106 -74.39 -28.76 -30.63
CA GLN A 106 -73.35 -29.44 -29.83
C GLN A 106 -71.92 -29.14 -30.28
N LYS A 107 -71.73 -28.72 -31.54
CA LYS A 107 -70.39 -28.44 -32.11
C LYS A 107 -70.08 -26.94 -32.20
N LEU A 108 -71.11 -26.09 -32.26
CA LEU A 108 -70.98 -24.65 -32.25
C LEU A 108 -70.91 -24.17 -30.81
N LEU A 109 -69.78 -23.57 -30.44
CA LEU A 109 -69.70 -22.77 -29.23
C LEU A 109 -70.60 -21.55 -29.39
N LEU A 110 -71.33 -21.20 -28.33
CA LEU A 110 -72.07 -19.95 -28.32
C LEU A 110 -71.07 -18.80 -28.45
N LYS A 111 -71.44 -17.78 -29.20
CA LYS A 111 -70.61 -16.59 -29.36
C LYS A 111 -70.30 -15.95 -28.00
N SER A 112 -71.25 -15.97 -27.07
CA SER A 112 -71.08 -15.53 -25.69
C SER A 112 -69.96 -16.27 -24.95
N ASP A 113 -69.83 -17.59 -25.14
CA ASP A 113 -68.84 -18.41 -24.45
C ASP A 113 -67.44 -18.12 -25.02
N LEU A 114 -67.33 -17.98 -26.34
CA LEU A 114 -66.08 -17.57 -27.00
C LEU A 114 -65.63 -16.18 -26.54
N ASP A 115 -66.55 -15.22 -26.47
CA ASP A 115 -66.26 -13.86 -26.04
C ASP A 115 -65.79 -13.86 -24.57
N ASN A 116 -66.47 -14.61 -23.68
CA ASN A 116 -66.07 -14.75 -22.27
C ASN A 116 -64.66 -15.35 -22.10
N GLU A 117 -64.35 -16.45 -22.80
CA GLU A 117 -63.02 -17.07 -22.75
C GLU A 117 -61.93 -16.13 -23.31
N SER A 118 -62.24 -15.38 -24.37
CA SER A 118 -61.35 -14.36 -24.93
C SER A 118 -61.06 -13.25 -23.90
N TYR A 119 -62.08 -12.81 -23.14
CA TYR A 119 -61.89 -11.84 -22.07
C TYR A 119 -61.01 -12.36 -20.93
N LEU A 120 -61.25 -13.59 -20.46
CA LEU A 120 -60.42 -14.21 -19.42
C LEU A 120 -58.97 -14.34 -19.87
N PHE A 121 -58.74 -14.76 -21.10
CA PHE A 121 -57.40 -14.83 -21.69
C PHE A 121 -56.74 -13.46 -21.75
N GLN A 122 -57.45 -12.43 -22.21
CA GLN A 122 -56.92 -11.08 -22.30
C GLN A 122 -56.60 -10.49 -20.91
N ALA A 123 -57.41 -10.81 -19.90
CA ALA A 123 -57.15 -10.43 -18.52
C ALA A 123 -55.86 -11.10 -18.00
N ALA A 124 -55.70 -12.41 -18.19
CA ALA A 124 -54.49 -13.14 -17.79
C ALA A 124 -53.23 -12.63 -18.51
N VAL A 125 -53.32 -12.29 -19.80
CA VAL A 125 -52.20 -11.70 -20.54
C VAL A 125 -51.85 -10.31 -20.01
N SER A 126 -52.85 -9.50 -19.64
CA SER A 126 -52.62 -8.20 -19.03
C SER A 126 -51.95 -8.34 -17.67
N GLU A 127 -52.40 -9.29 -16.84
CA GLU A 127 -51.78 -9.59 -15.54
C GLU A 127 -50.32 -10.02 -15.71
N LEU A 128 -50.05 -11.00 -16.58
CA LEU A 128 -48.69 -11.46 -16.88
C LEU A 128 -47.79 -10.32 -17.35
N ARG A 129 -48.30 -9.42 -18.21
CA ARG A 129 -47.54 -8.25 -18.66
C ARG A 129 -47.18 -7.33 -17.50
N THR A 130 -48.12 -7.08 -16.58
CA THR A 130 -47.86 -6.25 -15.41
C THR A 130 -46.87 -6.91 -14.45
N GLU A 131 -46.98 -8.22 -14.23
CA GLU A 131 -46.04 -8.97 -13.40
C GLU A 131 -44.62 -8.93 -13.97
N ILE A 132 -44.45 -9.19 -15.27
CA ILE A 132 -43.16 -9.07 -15.95
C ILE A 132 -42.59 -7.65 -15.84
N GLN A 133 -43.43 -6.62 -15.95
CA GLN A 133 -42.99 -5.24 -15.81
C GLN A 133 -42.51 -4.94 -14.39
N VAL A 134 -43.24 -5.36 -13.37
CA VAL A 134 -42.87 -5.20 -11.96
C VAL A 134 -41.58 -5.96 -11.66
N MET A 135 -41.46 -7.21 -12.13
CA MET A 135 -40.25 -8.01 -12.01
C MET A 135 -39.05 -7.30 -12.63
N ARG A 136 -39.16 -6.82 -13.87
CA ARG A 136 -38.07 -6.08 -14.53
C ARG A 136 -37.66 -4.82 -13.78
N GLN A 137 -38.63 -4.09 -13.22
CA GLN A 137 -38.33 -2.90 -12.43
C GLN A 137 -37.58 -3.26 -11.14
N LYS A 138 -38.02 -4.32 -10.45
CA LYS A 138 -37.35 -4.85 -9.26
C LYS A 138 -35.92 -5.28 -9.58
N ASP A 139 -35.72 -6.07 -10.63
CA ASP A 139 -34.39 -6.54 -11.03
C ASP A 139 -33.47 -5.37 -11.39
N THR A 140 -34.00 -4.38 -12.11
CA THR A 140 -33.24 -3.16 -12.46
C THR A 140 -32.86 -2.36 -11.22
N GLN A 141 -33.77 -2.22 -10.25
CA GLN A 141 -33.49 -1.53 -8.99
C GLN A 141 -32.44 -2.29 -8.16
N GLN A 142 -32.54 -3.61 -8.11
CA GLN A 142 -31.58 -4.46 -7.42
C GLN A 142 -30.18 -4.33 -8.06
N LEU A 143 -30.07 -4.49 -9.38
CA LEU A 143 -28.80 -4.34 -10.10
C LEU A 143 -28.19 -2.95 -9.91
N LYS A 144 -29.01 -1.89 -9.89
CA LYS A 144 -28.54 -0.52 -9.59
C LYS A 144 -27.98 -0.42 -8.17
N SER A 145 -28.65 -1.02 -7.18
CA SER A 145 -28.18 -1.01 -5.79
C SER A 145 -26.86 -1.77 -5.62
N GLU A 146 -26.74 -2.94 -6.26
CA GLU A 146 -25.53 -3.76 -6.24
C GLU A 146 -24.37 -3.04 -6.94
N THR A 147 -24.64 -2.42 -8.11
CA THR A 147 -23.64 -1.61 -8.83
C THR A 147 -23.15 -0.44 -7.99
N PHE A 148 -24.05 0.25 -7.29
CA PHE A 148 -23.69 1.35 -6.40
C PHE A 148 -22.83 0.87 -5.23
N LEU A 149 -23.19 -0.27 -4.62
CA LEU A 149 -22.44 -0.87 -3.52
C LEU A 149 -21.02 -1.26 -3.97
N ILE A 150 -20.89 -1.96 -5.09
CA ILE A 150 -19.58 -2.36 -5.66
C ILE A 150 -18.74 -1.13 -5.98
N THR A 151 -19.34 -0.09 -6.58
CA THR A 151 -18.63 1.15 -6.90
C THR A 151 -18.09 1.82 -5.64
N ARG A 152 -18.89 1.89 -4.57
CA ARG A 152 -18.47 2.44 -3.28
C ARG A 152 -17.35 1.62 -2.65
N GLU A 153 -17.40 0.29 -2.75
CA GLU A 153 -16.35 -0.59 -2.24
C GLU A 153 -15.04 -0.43 -3.00
N VAL A 154 -15.10 -0.28 -4.33
CA VAL A 154 -13.92 0.00 -5.17
C VAL A 154 -13.31 1.36 -4.81
N GLU A 155 -14.13 2.40 -4.63
CA GLU A 155 -13.65 3.73 -4.22
C GLU A 155 -13.01 3.70 -2.83
N ALA A 156 -13.64 3.04 -1.86
CA ALA A 156 -13.08 2.87 -0.52
C ALA A 156 -11.76 2.08 -0.54
N LEU A 157 -11.65 1.03 -1.37
CA LEU A 157 -10.42 0.26 -1.52
C LEU A 157 -9.32 1.11 -2.18
N SER A 158 -9.65 1.88 -3.22
CA SER A 158 -8.71 2.77 -3.88
C SER A 158 -8.18 3.85 -2.93
N GLN A 159 -9.04 4.39 -2.07
CA GLN A 159 -8.64 5.36 -1.05
C GLN A 159 -7.66 4.72 -0.06
N ARG A 160 -8.02 3.57 0.52
CA ARG A 160 -7.14 2.85 1.46
C ARG A 160 -5.79 2.51 0.85
N MET A 161 -5.78 2.02 -0.39
CA MET A 161 -4.53 1.71 -1.09
C MET A 161 -3.66 2.96 -1.29
N THR A 162 -4.27 4.12 -1.55
CA THR A 162 -3.54 5.39 -1.68
C THR A 162 -2.96 5.82 -0.34
N GLU A 163 -3.75 5.73 0.73
CA GLU A 163 -3.31 6.00 2.10
C GLU A 163 -2.16 5.08 2.52
N ASP A 164 -2.26 3.78 2.25
CA ASP A 164 -1.22 2.79 2.55
C ASP A 164 0.06 3.09 1.77
N ILE A 165 -0.04 3.41 0.47
CA ILE A 165 1.11 3.80 -0.36
C ILE A 165 1.79 5.05 0.20
N ASP A 166 1.02 6.07 0.61
CA ASP A 166 1.60 7.29 1.13
C ASP A 166 2.16 7.09 2.55
N SER A 167 1.57 6.23 3.37
CA SER A 167 2.15 5.79 4.64
C SER A 167 3.48 5.08 4.42
N MET A 168 3.53 4.10 3.51
CA MET A 168 4.76 3.39 3.17
C MET A 168 5.85 4.32 2.63
N LYS A 169 5.51 5.28 1.77
CA LYS A 169 6.47 6.29 1.30
C LYS A 169 7.03 7.12 2.45
N ASN A 170 6.18 7.54 3.39
CA ASN A 170 6.60 8.30 4.55
C ASN A 170 7.50 7.46 5.46
N GLU A 171 7.16 6.20 5.70
CA GLU A 171 7.98 5.26 6.46
C GLU A 171 9.36 5.06 5.82
N ILE A 172 9.42 4.85 4.50
CA ILE A 172 10.69 4.71 3.76
C ILE A 172 11.49 6.02 3.83
N ALA A 173 10.85 7.18 3.69
CA ALA A 173 11.53 8.47 3.78
C ALA A 173 12.10 8.71 5.19
N LEU A 174 11.36 8.35 6.23
CA LEU A 174 11.80 8.42 7.63
C LEU A 174 12.97 7.46 7.89
N ASP A 175 12.88 6.21 7.43
CA ASP A 175 13.96 5.25 7.57
C ASP A 175 15.23 5.72 6.84
N MET A 176 15.08 6.26 5.62
CA MET A 176 16.20 6.80 4.85
C MET A 176 16.86 7.99 5.55
N GLU A 177 16.08 8.93 6.12
CA GLU A 177 16.67 10.04 6.88
C GLU A 177 17.28 9.57 8.20
N ASN A 178 16.69 8.58 8.88
CA ASN A 178 17.28 7.95 10.06
C ASN A 178 18.64 7.31 9.74
N ARG A 179 18.72 6.48 8.69
CA ARG A 179 19.98 5.84 8.28
C ARG A 179 21.05 6.86 7.90
N LYS A 180 20.65 7.95 7.22
CA LYS A 180 21.55 9.05 6.88
C LYS A 180 22.01 9.82 8.12
N ASN A 181 21.14 10.00 9.12
CA ASN A 181 21.50 10.64 10.38
C ASN A 181 22.41 9.75 11.22
N GLU A 182 22.14 8.44 11.29
CA GLU A 182 22.99 7.43 11.93
C GLU A 182 24.38 7.43 11.28
N THR A 183 24.47 7.33 9.95
CA THR A 183 25.75 7.39 9.23
C THR A 183 26.51 8.70 9.52
N LYS A 184 25.82 9.84 9.61
CA LYS A 184 26.44 11.12 9.99
C LYS A 184 26.89 11.15 11.45
N SER A 185 26.15 10.50 12.35
CA SER A 185 26.51 10.37 13.75
C SER A 185 27.77 9.53 13.89
N ASP A 186 27.83 8.39 13.23
CA ASP A 186 29.00 7.51 13.19
C ASP A 186 30.22 8.25 12.63
N GLN A 187 30.05 9.02 11.55
CA GLN A 187 31.13 9.84 11.00
C GLN A 187 31.63 10.88 12.02
N LYS A 188 30.71 11.55 12.73
CA LYS A 188 31.10 12.51 13.77
C LYS A 188 31.81 11.84 14.95
N GLU A 189 31.40 10.63 15.31
CA GLU A 189 32.07 9.84 16.34
C GLU A 189 33.50 9.52 15.90
N ILE A 190 33.69 9.03 14.67
CA ILE A 190 35.02 8.78 14.10
C ILE A 190 35.85 10.06 14.11
N ASP A 191 35.32 11.20 13.64
CA ASP A 191 36.03 12.47 13.63
C ASP A 191 36.44 12.92 15.05
N MET A 192 35.57 12.72 16.04
CA MET A 192 35.87 13.01 17.45
C MET A 192 37.00 12.11 17.97
N THR A 193 36.97 10.81 17.67
CA THR A 193 38.06 9.89 18.07
C THR A 193 39.38 10.26 17.43
N ILE A 194 39.38 10.73 16.16
CA ILE A 194 40.58 11.22 15.48
C ILE A 194 41.14 12.46 16.18
N GLN A 195 40.28 13.42 16.54
CA GLN A 195 40.70 14.63 17.27
C GLN A 195 41.27 14.29 18.64
N GLU A 196 40.64 13.37 19.37
CA GLU A 196 41.13 12.89 20.66
C GLU A 196 42.50 12.21 20.52
N LEU A 197 42.67 11.33 19.52
CA LEU A 197 43.95 10.68 19.22
C LEU A 197 45.03 11.72 18.87
N ASN A 198 44.70 12.72 18.06
CA ASN A 198 45.63 13.77 17.67
C ASN A 198 46.07 14.61 18.89
N SER A 199 45.13 14.92 19.79
CA SER A 199 45.43 15.59 21.06
C SER A 199 46.35 14.74 21.95
N LYS A 200 46.01 13.46 22.12
CA LYS A 200 46.86 12.49 22.87
C LYS A 200 48.26 12.36 22.26
N PHE A 201 48.36 12.27 20.93
CA PHE A 201 49.65 12.20 20.23
C PHE A 201 50.47 13.47 20.44
N THR A 202 49.85 14.65 20.38
CA THR A 202 50.51 15.94 20.64
C THR A 202 51.06 16.00 22.07
N VAL A 203 50.28 15.58 23.08
CA VAL A 203 50.74 15.49 24.47
C VAL A 203 51.90 14.49 24.61
N LYS A 204 51.77 13.29 24.04
CA LYS A 204 52.83 12.26 24.06
C LYS A 204 54.11 12.73 23.38
N LEU A 205 54.01 13.46 22.26
CA LEU A 205 55.15 14.07 21.59
C LEU A 205 55.81 15.14 22.47
N GLY A 206 55.01 15.92 23.20
CA GLY A 206 55.49 16.87 24.21
C GLY A 206 56.22 16.19 25.38
N GLU A 207 55.67 15.09 25.90
CA GLU A 207 56.32 14.26 26.93
C GLU A 207 57.66 13.69 26.43
N VAL A 208 57.70 13.13 25.22
CA VAL A 208 58.94 12.60 24.62
C VAL A 208 59.98 13.70 24.41
N ARG A 209 59.57 14.88 23.92
CA ARG A 209 60.46 16.04 23.77
C ARG A 209 61.04 16.48 25.11
N THR A 210 60.20 16.57 26.14
CA THR A 210 60.61 16.95 27.50
C THR A 210 61.53 15.88 28.10
N GLY A 211 61.23 14.60 27.88
CA GLY A 211 62.10 13.48 28.26
C GLY A 211 63.47 13.58 27.60
N LEU A 212 63.51 13.89 26.30
CA LEU A 212 64.76 14.10 25.55
C LEU A 212 65.55 15.32 26.05
N GLU A 213 64.87 16.42 26.38
CA GLU A 213 65.50 17.60 26.99
C GLU A 213 66.07 17.27 28.39
N SER A 214 65.34 16.51 29.20
CA SER A 214 65.82 16.01 30.50
C SER A 214 67.05 15.12 30.35
N THR A 215 67.04 14.17 29.41
CA THR A 215 68.19 13.30 29.15
C THR A 215 69.39 14.09 28.63
N ARG A 216 69.17 15.09 27.76
CA ARG A 216 70.25 15.99 27.32
C ARG A 216 70.87 16.73 28.49
N TRP A 217 70.05 17.27 29.37
CA TRP A 217 70.51 17.97 30.57
C TRP A 217 71.34 17.04 31.47
N GLU A 218 70.83 15.86 31.77
CA GLU A 218 71.52 14.88 32.60
C GLU A 218 72.84 14.40 31.96
N THR A 219 72.86 14.21 30.65
CA THR A 219 74.07 13.82 29.91
C THR A 219 75.14 14.91 29.95
N ILE A 220 74.75 16.18 29.80
CA ILE A 220 75.67 17.33 29.90
C ILE A 220 76.27 17.39 31.31
N TRP A 221 75.46 17.27 32.36
CA TRP A 221 75.95 17.30 33.75
C TRP A 221 76.85 16.10 34.08
N LYS A 222 76.49 14.89 33.65
CA LYS A 222 77.33 13.70 33.83
C LYS A 222 78.66 13.83 33.07
N GLY A 223 78.63 14.34 31.85
CA GLY A 223 79.84 14.62 31.06
C GLY A 223 80.73 15.66 31.72
N LEU A 224 80.15 16.79 32.16
CA LEU A 224 80.87 17.86 32.86
C LEU A 224 81.47 17.37 34.18
N ALA A 225 80.72 16.62 34.99
CA ALA A 225 81.20 16.02 36.23
C ALA A 225 82.36 15.03 35.96
N GLY A 226 82.29 14.26 34.88
CA GLY A 226 83.37 13.39 34.43
C GLY A 226 84.66 14.17 34.14
N VAL A 227 84.57 15.23 33.33
CA VAL A 227 85.73 16.09 32.97
C VAL A 227 86.29 16.81 34.21
N ALA A 228 85.44 17.31 35.10
CA ALA A 228 85.87 17.92 36.35
C ALA A 228 86.57 16.90 37.27
N GLY A 229 86.01 15.70 37.39
CA GLY A 229 86.58 14.60 38.18
C GLY A 229 87.96 14.18 37.69
N THR A 230 88.15 14.04 36.38
CA THR A 230 89.47 13.74 35.79
C THR A 230 90.46 14.88 35.99
N SER A 231 90.01 16.13 35.86
CA SER A 231 90.86 17.31 36.11
C SER A 231 91.33 17.39 37.57
N ILE A 232 90.44 17.13 38.53
CA ILE A 232 90.76 17.13 39.96
C ILE A 232 91.72 15.98 40.30
N THR A 233 91.51 14.78 39.75
CA THR A 233 92.42 13.65 40.01
C THR A 233 93.82 13.89 39.46
N ILE A 234 93.92 14.48 38.27
CA ILE A 234 95.22 14.89 37.71
C ILE A 234 95.89 15.95 38.59
N ALA A 235 95.14 16.98 39.02
CA ALA A 235 95.67 18.03 39.88
C ALA A 235 96.08 17.52 41.27
N ALA A 236 95.29 16.62 41.87
CA ALA A 236 95.62 15.99 43.15
C ALA A 236 96.84 15.08 43.04
N PHE A 237 96.98 14.35 41.93
CA PHE A 237 98.16 13.54 41.66
C PHE A 237 99.41 14.41 41.46
N ALA A 238 99.29 15.50 40.70
CA ALA A 238 100.36 16.48 40.54
C ALA A 238 100.75 17.12 41.89
N TYR A 239 99.76 17.53 42.71
CA TYR A 239 99.97 18.07 44.05
C TYR A 239 100.63 17.05 44.99
N PHE A 240 100.20 15.79 44.95
CA PHE A 240 100.82 14.71 45.72
C PHE A 240 102.28 14.51 45.31
N LEU A 241 102.58 14.49 44.01
CA LEU A 241 103.95 14.43 43.52
C LEU A 241 104.79 15.65 43.94
N THR A 242 104.21 16.86 43.93
CA THR A 242 104.92 18.07 44.39
C THR A 242 105.16 18.06 45.89
N ASN A 243 104.17 17.70 46.71
CA ASN A 243 104.34 17.57 48.16
C ASN A 243 105.32 16.44 48.53
N TYR A 244 105.34 15.33 47.79
CA TYR A 244 106.35 14.28 47.97
C TYR A 244 107.75 14.76 47.58
N ALA A 245 107.87 15.57 46.52
CA ALA A 245 109.13 16.19 46.12
C ALA A 245 109.61 17.25 47.14
N GLU A 246 108.70 18.05 47.68
CA GLU A 246 109.00 19.06 48.72
C GLU A 246 109.46 18.41 50.03
N LYS A 247 108.79 17.34 50.50
CA LYS A 247 109.26 16.57 51.66
C LYS A 247 110.67 16.01 51.44
N ARG A 248 110.95 15.46 50.26
CA ARG A 248 112.30 15.01 49.90
C ARG A 248 113.30 16.17 49.89
N ALA A 249 112.91 17.36 49.44
CA ALA A 249 113.76 18.55 49.43
C ALA A 249 114.06 19.08 50.86
N GLU A 250 113.08 19.03 51.76
CA GLU A 250 113.25 19.35 53.18
C GLU A 250 114.23 18.38 53.87
N ASP A 251 114.09 17.07 53.65
CA ASP A 251 115.00 16.06 54.19
C ASP A 251 116.44 16.26 53.68
N LEU A 252 116.59 16.58 52.40
CA LEU A 252 117.88 16.95 51.80
C LEU A 252 118.46 18.25 52.38
N ARG A 253 117.62 19.24 52.71
CA ARG A 253 118.04 20.49 53.35
C ARG A 253 118.48 20.26 54.79
N ILE A 254 117.76 19.45 55.55
CA ILE A 254 118.12 19.05 56.92
C ILE A 254 119.44 18.26 56.91
N GLN A 255 119.63 17.32 55.97
CA GLN A 255 120.90 16.61 55.76
C GLN A 255 122.06 17.57 55.42
N LYS A 256 121.85 18.53 54.51
CA LYS A 256 122.87 19.54 54.18
C LYS A 256 123.20 20.44 55.37
N GLN A 257 122.22 20.82 56.19
CA GLN A 257 122.46 21.58 57.42
C GLN A 257 123.22 20.75 58.47
N LYS A 258 122.90 19.47 58.64
CA LYS A 258 123.68 18.56 59.50
C LYS A 258 125.12 18.39 59.01
N LYS A 259 125.34 18.22 57.70
CA LYS A 259 126.70 18.19 57.11
C LYS A 259 127.45 19.52 57.27
N LYS A 260 126.78 20.67 57.18
CA LYS A 260 127.40 21.98 57.46
C LYS A 260 127.76 22.13 58.94
N LYS A 261 126.93 21.64 59.86
CA LYS A 261 127.23 21.62 61.30
C LYS A 261 128.39 20.67 61.62
N GLN A 262 128.45 19.49 61.01
CA GLN A 262 129.60 18.58 61.09
C GLN A 262 130.88 19.19 60.50
N MET A 263 130.83 19.79 59.31
CA MET A 263 131.98 20.51 58.75
C MET A 263 132.42 21.73 59.58
N GLN A 264 131.52 22.33 60.35
CA GLN A 264 131.84 23.45 61.25
C GLN A 264 132.41 22.96 62.61
N GLU A 265 132.03 21.77 63.07
CA GLU A 265 132.69 21.06 64.18
C GLU A 265 134.07 20.55 63.76
N ASP A 266 134.21 19.97 62.56
CA ASP A 266 135.48 19.47 62.01
C ASP A 266 136.47 20.62 61.70
N ALA A 267 135.96 21.81 61.33
CA ALA A 267 136.77 23.03 61.18
C ALA A 267 137.13 23.70 62.53
N ARG A 268 136.38 23.42 63.61
CA ARG A 268 136.75 23.83 64.98
C ARG A 268 137.77 22.89 65.63
N SER A 269 137.79 21.62 65.24
CA SER A 269 138.76 20.63 65.74
C SER A 269 140.08 20.59 64.97
N ALA A 270 140.17 21.18 63.77
CA ALA A 270 141.39 21.22 62.95
C ALA A 270 142.22 22.51 63.07
N GLY A 271 141.83 23.44 63.95
CA GLY A 271 142.48 24.75 64.10
C GLY A 271 143.15 25.02 65.46
N LEU A 272 143.25 24.03 66.34
CA LEU A 272 143.73 24.25 67.71
C LEU A 272 144.54 23.09 68.30
N VAL A 273 145.36 22.37 67.51
CA VAL A 273 146.49 21.59 68.05
C VAL A 273 147.56 21.42 66.97
N ASP A 274 148.59 22.27 66.94
CA ASP A 274 149.98 21.79 67.15
C ASP A 274 150.97 22.93 67.41
N MET A 275 151.44 22.98 68.66
CA MET A 275 152.73 23.42 69.23
C MET A 275 152.44 23.71 70.71
N GLU A 276 152.78 22.82 71.66
CA GLU A 276 154.16 22.43 71.93
C GLU A 276 154.31 21.03 72.57
N ALA A 277 155.14 20.20 71.91
CA ALA A 277 156.04 19.13 72.39
C ALA A 277 155.51 17.89 73.14
N VAL A 278 155.95 16.68 72.71
CA VAL A 278 157.05 15.91 73.35
C VAL A 278 157.33 14.57 72.60
N TYR A 279 158.62 14.37 72.29
CA TYR A 279 159.38 13.21 71.73
C TYR A 279 159.22 12.79 70.26
#